data_AF-A0A1S3H385-F1
#
_entry.id   AF-A0A1S3H385-F1
#
_cell.length_a   1.000
_cell.length_b   1.000
_cell.length_c   1.000
_cell.angle_alpha   90.00
_cell.angle_beta   90.00
_cell.angle_gamma   90.00
#
_symmetry.space_group_name_H-M   'P 1'
#
loop_
_entity.id
_entity.type
_entity.pdbx_description
1 polymer ?
#
loop_
_entity_poly.entity_id
_entity_poly.type
_entity_poly.pdbx_seq_one_letter_code
_entity_poly.pdbx_strand_id
1 'polypeptide(L)'
;MLDDRGELDERLIDSVWEQDAELKGNKQILLRICQRFDLLVELPEEQANDKWKKYLVPCVLKNQPIPDGYLKMQKIPPLYLMFDGGFCPPGLFHRLVVCCYRKWSSHDQNPYCDYACFKVDRSIHTILELCNEGDGTFKLMVGSLKRSVNVLEGDSAFQVLSYIMQELDRLIGAYFPYLKYNIGFRFPHGLEKLTEDLKTEMLESDDVCPPGCREVIETAPYRKWLRKNENTFCPSARIAVYPPDDLMCDLARNIGFEWEEVAAYLGVERPQIDHLKLNFPSDALGQIRNMLFQWREGMGACSNEERRDKLKKALARARRNDLADSLKLG
;
A
#
# COMPACT_ATOMS: atom_id res chain seq x y z
N MET A 1 -24.61 6.08 -26.45
CA MET A 1 -23.45 5.16 -26.50
C MET A 1 -22.45 5.65 -25.46
N LEU A 2 -21.92 4.76 -24.63
CA LEU A 2 -20.71 5.08 -23.85
C LEU A 2 -19.61 5.47 -24.85
N ASP A 3 -18.98 6.62 -24.63
CA ASP A 3 -17.89 7.07 -25.48
C ASP A 3 -16.63 6.22 -25.21
N ASP A 4 -15.74 6.13 -26.19
CA ASP A 4 -14.45 5.43 -26.10
C ASP A 4 -13.52 6.03 -25.02
N ARG A 5 -13.89 7.22 -24.53
CA ARG A 5 -13.30 7.94 -23.38
C ARG A 5 -13.82 7.49 -22.03
N GLY A 6 -14.71 6.48 -21.98
CA GLY A 6 -15.29 5.99 -20.73
C GLY A 6 -16.24 6.99 -20.06
N GLU A 7 -16.72 7.99 -20.80
CA GLU A 7 -17.67 8.98 -20.31
C GLU A 7 -19.11 8.48 -20.49
N LEU A 8 -19.87 8.51 -19.40
CA LEU A 8 -21.28 8.18 -19.33
C LEU A 8 -22.08 9.45 -19.06
N ASP A 9 -22.81 9.89 -20.09
CA ASP A 9 -23.77 10.99 -20.00
C ASP A 9 -25.05 10.52 -19.31
N GLU A 10 -25.54 11.29 -18.33
CA GLU A 10 -26.76 10.96 -17.58
C GLU A 10 -27.99 10.77 -18.49
N ARG A 11 -28.05 11.44 -19.66
CA ARG A 11 -29.14 11.29 -20.64
C ARG A 11 -29.21 9.88 -21.24
N LEU A 12 -28.07 9.20 -21.37
CA LEU A 12 -28.02 7.83 -21.85
C LEU A 12 -28.58 6.86 -20.81
N ILE A 13 -28.42 7.17 -19.53
CA ILE A 13 -28.99 6.37 -18.45
C ILE A 13 -30.51 6.48 -18.51
N ASP A 14 -31.03 7.70 -18.69
CA ASP A 14 -32.48 7.93 -18.80
C ASP A 14 -33.09 7.21 -19.99
N SER A 15 -32.41 7.18 -21.14
CA SER A 15 -32.91 6.49 -22.33
C SER A 15 -32.84 4.97 -22.22
N VAL A 16 -31.76 4.42 -21.64
CA VAL A 16 -31.61 2.96 -21.46
C VAL A 16 -32.59 2.43 -20.40
N TRP A 17 -32.83 3.19 -19.33
CA TRP A 17 -33.75 2.80 -18.26
C TRP A 17 -35.19 3.26 -18.50
N GLU A 18 -35.50 3.88 -19.64
CA GLU A 18 -36.84 4.39 -19.93
C GLU A 18 -37.92 3.30 -19.90
N GLN A 19 -37.55 2.07 -20.30
CA GLN A 19 -38.46 0.93 -20.37
C GLN A 19 -38.64 0.19 -19.02
N ASP A 20 -37.85 0.54 -18.00
CA ASP A 20 -37.89 -0.11 -16.69
C ASP A 20 -38.24 0.90 -15.59
N ALA A 21 -39.48 0.81 -15.10
CA ALA A 21 -40.02 1.74 -14.11
C ALA A 21 -39.28 1.67 -12.76
N GLU A 22 -38.73 0.52 -12.39
CA GLU A 22 -38.00 0.36 -11.12
C GLU A 22 -36.60 0.97 -11.22
N LEU A 23 -35.87 0.72 -12.31
CA LEU A 23 -34.56 1.35 -12.55
C LEU A 23 -34.69 2.87 -12.68
N LYS A 24 -35.72 3.35 -13.38
CA LYS A 24 -35.99 4.78 -13.52
C LYS A 24 -36.32 5.44 -12.17
N GLY A 25 -37.16 4.80 -11.36
CA GLY A 25 -37.53 5.28 -10.02
C GLY A 25 -36.34 5.32 -9.04
N ASN A 26 -35.42 4.36 -9.17
CA ASN A 26 -34.27 4.20 -8.28
C ASN A 26 -32.95 4.76 -8.85
N LYS A 27 -32.99 5.48 -9.98
CA LYS A 27 -31.80 5.93 -10.72
C LYS A 27 -30.72 6.54 -9.83
N GLN A 28 -31.12 7.52 -9.01
CA GLN A 28 -30.18 8.26 -8.16
C GLN A 28 -29.59 7.39 -7.04
N ILE A 29 -30.33 6.40 -6.55
CA ILE A 29 -29.84 5.44 -5.55
C ILE A 29 -28.80 4.52 -6.19
N LEU A 30 -29.10 3.98 -7.39
CA LEU A 30 -28.17 3.12 -8.13
C LEU A 30 -26.87 3.84 -8.47
N LEU A 31 -26.94 5.10 -8.91
CA LEU A 31 -25.75 5.91 -9.17
C LEU A 31 -24.91 6.12 -7.91
N ARG A 32 -25.55 6.41 -6.77
CA ARG A 32 -24.84 6.53 -5.48
C ARG A 32 -24.19 5.22 -5.04
N ILE A 33 -24.85 4.09 -5.30
CA ILE A 33 -24.28 2.76 -5.06
C ILE A 33 -23.04 2.57 -5.93
N CYS A 34 -23.12 2.82 -7.24
CA CYS A 34 -21.97 2.71 -8.14
C CYS A 34 -20.79 3.60 -7.72
N GLN A 35 -21.05 4.83 -7.27
CA GLN A 35 -20.02 5.72 -6.72
C GLN A 35 -19.41 5.17 -5.43
N ARG A 36 -20.23 4.64 -4.53
CA ARG A 36 -19.78 4.05 -3.27
C ARG A 36 -18.91 2.82 -3.48
N PHE A 37 -19.18 2.05 -4.54
CA PHE A 37 -18.40 0.89 -4.93
C PHE A 37 -17.17 1.22 -5.81
N ASP A 38 -16.85 2.51 -5.96
CA ASP A 38 -15.74 3.02 -6.77
C ASP A 38 -15.81 2.54 -8.24
N LEU A 39 -17.03 2.34 -8.78
CA LEU A 39 -17.25 1.90 -10.16
C LEU A 39 -17.31 3.07 -11.15
N LEU A 40 -17.72 4.23 -10.67
CA LEU A 40 -17.79 5.47 -11.46
C LEU A 40 -17.58 6.70 -10.58
N VAL A 41 -17.24 7.82 -11.20
CA VAL A 41 -17.07 9.12 -10.53
C VAL A 41 -17.75 10.21 -11.33
N GLU A 42 -18.39 11.17 -10.65
CA GLU A 42 -18.99 12.33 -11.28
C GLU A 42 -17.89 13.28 -11.78
N LEU A 43 -18.02 13.70 -13.04
CA LEU A 43 -17.11 14.65 -13.67
C LEU A 43 -17.49 16.09 -13.27
N PRO A 44 -16.52 16.99 -13.08
CA PRO A 44 -16.81 18.40 -12.84
C PRO A 44 -17.55 19.01 -14.03
N GLU A 45 -18.50 19.91 -13.77
CA GLU A 45 -19.28 20.61 -14.80
C GLU A 45 -18.34 21.46 -15.68
N GLU A 46 -18.33 21.18 -16.99
CA GLU A 46 -17.48 21.91 -17.95
C GLU A 46 -18.03 23.33 -18.24
N GLN A 47 -19.34 23.55 -18.07
CA GLN A 47 -20.01 24.84 -18.30
C GLN A 47 -21.21 25.01 -17.36
N ALA A 48 -21.43 26.23 -16.86
CA ALA A 48 -22.52 26.59 -15.93
C ALA A 48 -23.96 26.41 -16.47
N ASN A 49 -24.12 25.95 -17.72
CA ASN A 49 -25.39 25.73 -18.39
C ASN A 49 -25.68 24.25 -18.68
N ASP A 50 -24.77 23.34 -18.35
CA ASP A 50 -24.99 21.92 -18.59
C ASP A 50 -25.84 21.32 -17.47
N LYS A 51 -27.12 21.08 -17.79
CA LYS A 51 -28.12 20.59 -16.82
C LYS A 51 -27.91 19.13 -16.42
N TRP A 52 -27.07 18.40 -17.15
CA TRP A 52 -26.93 16.95 -17.07
C TRP A 52 -25.53 16.56 -16.61
N LYS A 53 -25.46 15.59 -15.70
CA LYS A 53 -24.19 15.13 -15.15
C LYS A 53 -23.49 14.20 -16.13
N LYS A 54 -22.16 14.24 -16.12
CA LYS A 54 -21.31 13.24 -16.77
C LYS A 54 -20.58 12.43 -15.72
N TYR A 55 -20.35 11.15 -16.01
CA TYR A 55 -19.64 10.24 -15.13
C TYR A 55 -18.49 9.57 -15.87
N LEU A 56 -17.35 9.41 -15.23
CA LEU A 56 -16.28 8.55 -15.73
C LEU A 56 -16.53 7.12 -15.25
N VAL A 57 -16.47 6.17 -16.18
CA VAL A 57 -16.60 4.73 -15.96
C VAL A 57 -15.34 4.03 -16.47
N PRO A 58 -14.30 3.85 -15.64
CA PRO A 58 -12.98 3.46 -16.14
C PRO A 58 -12.90 2.07 -16.77
N CYS A 59 -13.82 1.15 -16.45
CA CYS A 59 -13.85 -0.19 -17.04
C CYS A 59 -14.26 -0.21 -18.53
N VAL A 60 -14.79 0.89 -19.06
CA VAL A 60 -15.17 1.02 -20.48
C VAL A 60 -14.07 1.65 -21.32
N LEU A 61 -13.02 2.17 -20.67
CA LEU A 61 -11.89 2.79 -21.36
C LEU A 61 -11.26 1.81 -22.33
N LYS A 62 -10.92 2.28 -23.54
CA LYS A 62 -10.17 1.48 -24.51
C LYS A 62 -8.67 1.65 -24.28
N ASN A 63 -7.91 0.70 -24.80
CA ASN A 63 -6.46 0.81 -24.88
C ASN A 63 -6.09 1.89 -25.92
N GLN A 64 -5.28 2.85 -25.52
CA GLN A 64 -4.62 3.78 -26.43
C GLN A 64 -3.12 3.81 -26.15
N PRO A 65 -2.29 4.10 -27.17
CA PRO A 65 -0.86 4.28 -26.97
C PRO A 65 -0.60 5.43 -25.99
N ILE A 66 0.37 5.22 -25.09
CA ILE A 66 0.81 6.22 -24.11
C ILE A 66 1.23 7.49 -24.87
N PRO A 67 0.69 8.67 -24.55
CA PRO A 67 1.02 9.89 -25.29
C PRO A 67 2.50 10.27 -25.16
N ASP A 68 3.16 10.53 -26.30
CA ASP A 68 4.61 10.83 -26.40
C ASP A 68 5.10 11.99 -25.52
N GLY A 69 4.20 12.91 -25.11
CA GLY A 69 4.54 14.09 -24.31
C GLY A 69 5.05 13.79 -22.91
N TYR A 70 4.64 12.66 -22.31
CA TYR A 70 5.00 12.29 -20.93
C TYR A 70 6.38 11.59 -20.82
N LEU A 71 7.02 11.30 -21.95
CA LEU A 71 8.37 10.72 -22.01
C LEU A 71 9.48 11.71 -21.65
N LYS A 72 9.20 13.03 -21.63
CA LYS A 72 10.20 14.11 -21.44
C LYS A 72 10.27 14.70 -20.02
N MET A 73 9.66 14.05 -19.04
CA MET A 73 9.62 14.54 -17.65
C MET A 73 10.87 14.15 -16.85
N GLN A 74 11.18 14.95 -15.82
CA GLN A 74 12.10 14.51 -14.77
C GLN A 74 11.32 13.57 -13.84
N LYS A 75 11.80 12.33 -13.72
CA LYS A 75 11.06 11.21 -13.12
C LYS A 75 11.82 10.69 -11.91
N ILE A 76 11.10 10.38 -10.84
CA ILE A 76 11.62 9.52 -9.78
C ILE A 76 11.64 8.08 -10.35
N PRO A 77 12.61 7.22 -9.99
CA PRO A 77 12.60 5.82 -10.41
C PRO A 77 11.25 5.16 -10.15
N PRO A 78 10.62 4.50 -11.14
CA PRO A 78 9.27 3.96 -10.97
C PRO A 78 9.22 2.87 -9.89
N LEU A 79 8.16 2.89 -9.10
CA LEU A 79 7.83 1.83 -8.15
C LEU A 79 6.91 0.80 -8.81
N TYR A 80 7.13 -0.46 -8.49
CA TYR A 80 6.30 -1.55 -8.96
C TYR A 80 5.57 -2.19 -7.79
N LEU A 81 4.25 -2.37 -7.90
CA LEU A 81 3.44 -3.15 -6.98
C LEU A 81 3.22 -4.52 -7.58
N MET A 82 3.70 -5.54 -6.90
CA MET A 82 3.73 -6.92 -7.35
C MET A 82 2.73 -7.72 -6.52
N PHE A 83 1.60 -8.07 -7.10
CA PHE A 83 0.56 -8.87 -6.45
C PHE A 83 0.96 -10.34 -6.37
N ASP A 84 0.76 -10.93 -5.20
CA ASP A 84 1.12 -12.32 -4.95
C ASP A 84 0.36 -13.26 -5.90
N GLY A 85 1.07 -14.28 -6.41
CA GLY A 85 0.51 -15.23 -7.39
C GLY A 85 0.37 -14.67 -8.81
N GLY A 86 0.93 -13.50 -9.12
CA GLY A 86 0.86 -12.90 -10.45
C GLY A 86 -0.57 -12.52 -10.87
N PHE A 87 -1.46 -12.37 -9.89
CA PHE A 87 -2.87 -12.14 -10.10
C PHE A 87 -3.24 -10.72 -9.66
N CYS A 88 -3.73 -9.90 -10.60
CA CYS A 88 -4.41 -8.65 -10.28
C CYS A 88 -5.93 -8.86 -10.44
N PRO A 89 -6.74 -8.61 -9.39
CA PRO A 89 -8.18 -8.72 -9.52
C PRO A 89 -8.76 -7.79 -10.61
N PRO A 90 -9.70 -8.28 -11.43
CA PRO A 90 -10.40 -7.46 -12.40
C PRO A 90 -11.07 -6.24 -11.74
N GLY A 91 -10.77 -5.05 -12.25
CA GLY A 91 -11.32 -3.79 -11.77
C GLY A 91 -10.65 -3.23 -10.51
N LEU A 92 -9.61 -3.83 -9.94
CA LEU A 92 -8.82 -3.18 -8.88
C LEU A 92 -8.16 -1.89 -9.40
N PHE A 93 -7.56 -1.98 -10.59
CA PHE A 93 -6.98 -0.83 -11.29
C PHE A 93 -8.01 0.27 -11.52
N HIS A 94 -9.17 -0.07 -12.08
CA HIS A 94 -10.26 0.88 -12.37
C HIS A 94 -10.79 1.58 -11.12
N ARG A 95 -10.95 0.85 -10.01
CA ARG A 95 -11.33 1.45 -8.72
C ARG A 95 -10.26 2.40 -8.19
N LEU A 96 -8.98 2.05 -8.34
CA LEU A 96 -7.89 2.94 -7.96
C LEU A 96 -7.87 4.22 -8.82
N VAL A 97 -8.12 4.10 -10.12
CA VAL A 97 -8.29 5.24 -11.04
C VAL A 97 -9.44 6.14 -10.59
N VAL A 98 -10.59 5.57 -10.19
CA VAL A 98 -11.72 6.34 -9.62
C VAL A 98 -11.29 7.13 -8.37
N CYS A 99 -10.55 6.51 -7.43
CA CYS A 99 -10.03 7.20 -6.25
C CYS A 99 -9.12 8.39 -6.62
N CYS A 100 -8.19 8.17 -7.55
CA CYS A 100 -7.27 9.20 -8.03
C CYS A 100 -8.02 10.36 -8.69
N TYR A 101 -9.03 10.03 -9.52
CA TYR A 101 -9.85 11.03 -10.18
C TYR A 101 -10.55 11.90 -9.14
N ARG A 102 -11.21 11.30 -8.13
CA ARG A 102 -11.91 12.00 -7.05
C ARG A 102 -10.99 12.95 -6.26
N LYS A 103 -9.71 12.61 -6.11
CA LYS A 103 -8.73 13.41 -5.37
C LYS A 103 -8.18 14.59 -6.18
N TRP A 104 -7.88 14.39 -7.46
CA TRP A 104 -7.14 15.36 -8.28
C TRP A 104 -7.93 15.90 -9.48
N SER A 105 -9.26 15.72 -9.49
CA SER A 105 -10.25 16.13 -10.50
C SER A 105 -9.81 17.35 -11.30
N SER A 106 -9.15 17.12 -12.44
CA SER A 106 -8.66 18.15 -13.35
C SER A 106 -8.98 17.73 -14.78
N HIS A 107 -9.27 18.71 -15.63
CA HIS A 107 -9.73 18.52 -17.02
C HIS A 107 -8.64 17.97 -17.96
N ASP A 108 -7.48 17.61 -17.42
CA ASP A 108 -6.25 17.27 -18.15
C ASP A 108 -5.78 15.85 -17.80
N GLN A 109 -6.73 15.01 -17.39
CA GLN A 109 -6.51 13.62 -17.02
C GLN A 109 -6.82 12.73 -18.22
N ASN A 110 -5.93 11.77 -18.47
CA ASN A 110 -6.07 10.80 -19.57
C ASN A 110 -6.07 9.38 -18.99
N PRO A 111 -7.20 8.91 -18.45
CA PRO A 111 -7.35 7.51 -18.11
C PRO A 111 -7.64 6.69 -19.38
N TYR A 112 -6.99 5.54 -19.48
CA TYR A 112 -7.17 4.46 -20.44
C TYR A 112 -7.35 3.14 -19.68
N CYS A 113 -7.67 2.06 -20.38
CA CYS A 113 -7.94 0.75 -19.77
C CYS A 113 -6.86 0.30 -18.76
N ASP A 114 -5.59 0.43 -19.14
CA ASP A 114 -4.43 -0.02 -18.35
C ASP A 114 -3.46 1.11 -17.99
N TYR A 115 -3.86 2.36 -18.18
CA TYR A 115 -3.01 3.52 -17.92
C TYR A 115 -3.83 4.69 -17.42
N ALA A 116 -3.32 5.44 -16.45
CA ALA A 116 -3.93 6.69 -16.06
C ALA A 116 -2.87 7.72 -15.68
N CYS A 117 -3.08 8.96 -16.12
CA CYS A 117 -2.20 10.07 -15.82
C CYS A 117 -2.98 11.22 -15.17
N PHE A 118 -2.48 11.68 -14.02
CA PHE A 118 -3.10 12.72 -13.20
C PHE A 118 -2.15 13.88 -12.96
N LYS A 119 -2.63 15.11 -13.19
CA LYS A 119 -1.95 16.32 -12.71
C LYS A 119 -2.33 16.54 -11.26
N VAL A 120 -1.41 16.27 -10.35
CA VAL A 120 -1.61 16.33 -8.89
C VAL A 120 -1.66 17.78 -8.42
N ASP A 121 -0.73 18.59 -8.90
CA ASP A 121 -0.60 19.99 -8.48
C ASP A 121 -0.17 20.85 -9.68
N ARG A 122 -1.00 21.87 -9.98
CA ARG A 122 -0.80 22.81 -11.09
C ARG A 122 0.36 23.78 -10.84
N SER A 123 0.72 24.05 -9.59
CA SER A 123 1.79 24.98 -9.22
C SER A 123 3.18 24.36 -9.47
N ILE A 124 3.41 23.17 -8.93
CA ILE A 124 4.66 22.40 -9.04
C ILE A 124 4.70 21.48 -10.28
N HIS A 125 3.61 21.42 -11.05
CA HIS A 125 3.48 20.60 -12.25
C HIS A 125 3.76 19.11 -12.00
N THR A 126 3.40 18.63 -10.80
CA THR A 126 3.56 17.21 -10.43
C THR A 126 2.54 16.37 -11.16
N ILE A 127 3.02 15.28 -11.73
CA ILE A 127 2.23 14.29 -12.44
C ILE A 127 2.41 12.94 -11.77
N LEU A 128 1.29 12.22 -11.65
CA LEU A 128 1.23 10.81 -11.31
C LEU A 128 0.87 10.01 -12.56
N GLU A 129 1.69 9.03 -12.91
CA GLU A 129 1.40 8.00 -13.89
C GLU A 129 1.17 6.68 -13.16
N LEU A 130 0.08 6.00 -13.53
CA LEU A 130 -0.33 4.69 -13.05
C LEU A 130 -0.49 3.80 -14.28
N CYS A 131 0.13 2.63 -14.27
CA CYS A 131 -0.01 1.68 -15.36
C CYS A 131 -0.21 0.27 -14.82
N ASN A 132 -1.16 -0.46 -15.39
CA ASN A 132 -1.32 -1.89 -15.20
C ASN A 132 -0.49 -2.59 -16.29
N GLU A 133 0.64 -3.17 -15.92
CA GLU A 133 1.53 -3.83 -16.88
C GLU A 133 1.10 -5.27 -17.22
N GLY A 134 0.02 -5.76 -16.59
CA GLY A 134 -0.36 -7.16 -16.63
C GLY A 134 0.40 -7.99 -15.60
N ASP A 135 0.13 -9.30 -15.59
CA ASP A 135 0.80 -10.30 -14.75
C ASP A 135 0.86 -9.95 -13.25
N GLY A 136 -0.19 -9.29 -12.75
CA GLY A 136 -0.25 -8.87 -11.36
C GLY A 136 0.71 -7.75 -11.00
N THR A 137 1.09 -6.89 -11.95
CA THR A 137 2.03 -5.79 -11.70
C THR A 137 1.44 -4.43 -12.04
N PHE A 138 1.45 -3.51 -11.07
CA PHE A 138 1.21 -2.08 -11.31
C PHE A 138 2.52 -1.31 -11.28
N LYS A 139 2.69 -0.41 -12.23
CA LYS A 139 3.79 0.54 -12.30
C LYS A 139 3.30 1.93 -11.89
N LEU A 140 3.96 2.52 -10.91
CA LEU A 140 3.68 3.85 -10.39
C LEU A 140 4.87 4.74 -10.66
N MET A 141 4.60 5.94 -11.16
CA MET A 141 5.62 6.92 -11.41
C MET A 141 5.11 8.30 -11.03
N VAL A 142 5.95 9.05 -10.30
CA VAL A 142 5.69 10.44 -9.97
C VAL A 142 6.82 11.27 -10.55
N GLY A 143 6.48 12.40 -11.18
CA GLY A 143 7.45 13.27 -11.83
C GLY A 143 6.96 14.72 -11.91
N SER A 144 7.77 15.59 -12.51
CA SER A 144 7.38 16.97 -12.83
C SER A 144 7.63 17.27 -14.31
N LEU A 145 6.73 18.09 -14.89
CA LEU A 145 6.90 18.64 -16.24
C LEU A 145 7.95 19.77 -16.28
N LYS A 146 8.27 20.40 -15.14
CA LYS A 146 9.27 21.47 -15.08
C LYS A 146 10.65 20.88 -14.83
N ARG A 147 11.56 21.05 -15.80
CA ARG A 147 12.98 20.63 -15.71
C ARG A 147 13.78 21.34 -14.61
N SER A 148 13.28 22.45 -14.07
CA SER A 148 13.95 23.23 -13.02
C SER A 148 13.53 22.84 -11.60
N VAL A 149 12.56 21.93 -11.45
CA VAL A 149 12.02 21.54 -10.13
C VAL A 149 12.56 20.15 -9.80
N ASN A 150 13.44 20.08 -8.80
CA ASN A 150 13.88 18.79 -8.24
C ASN A 150 12.69 18.11 -7.55
N VAL A 151 12.05 17.17 -8.26
CA VAL A 151 10.92 16.36 -7.76
C VAL A 151 11.30 15.60 -6.48
N LEU A 152 12.60 15.33 -6.29
CA LEU A 152 13.17 14.61 -5.16
C LEU A 152 13.29 15.44 -3.87
N GLU A 153 13.26 16.78 -3.98
CA GLU A 153 13.33 17.69 -2.81
C GLU A 153 11.95 17.99 -2.23
N GLY A 154 10.89 17.83 -3.03
CA GLY A 154 9.52 18.12 -2.62
C GLY A 154 8.87 16.96 -1.85
N ASP A 155 8.34 17.23 -0.66
CA ASP A 155 7.51 16.26 0.08
C ASP A 155 6.21 15.91 -0.67
N SER A 156 5.84 16.64 -1.72
CA SER A 156 4.62 16.45 -2.52
C SER A 156 4.58 15.12 -3.28
N ALA A 157 5.68 14.69 -3.89
CA ALA A 157 5.71 13.43 -4.63
C ALA A 157 5.49 12.22 -3.71
N PHE A 158 6.01 12.31 -2.49
CA PHE A 158 5.88 11.30 -1.45
C PHE A 158 4.47 11.28 -0.82
N GLN A 159 3.83 12.45 -0.68
CA GLN A 159 2.43 12.52 -0.26
C GLN A 159 1.50 11.85 -1.29
N VAL A 160 1.80 12.01 -2.59
CA VAL A 160 1.06 11.32 -3.65
C VAL A 160 1.18 9.81 -3.50
N LEU A 161 2.40 9.30 -3.35
CA LEU A 161 2.63 7.85 -3.17
C LEU A 161 1.93 7.30 -1.93
N SER A 162 2.05 7.98 -0.78
CA SER A 162 1.36 7.59 0.46
C SER A 162 -0.16 7.54 0.27
N TYR A 163 -0.74 8.51 -0.43
CA TYR A 163 -2.18 8.51 -0.73
C TYR A 163 -2.59 7.30 -1.59
N ILE A 164 -1.83 7.00 -2.64
CA ILE A 164 -2.13 5.85 -3.52
C ILE A 164 -2.09 4.53 -2.76
N MET A 165 -1.11 4.35 -1.89
CA MET A 165 -0.98 3.12 -1.10
C MET A 165 -2.11 3.00 -0.09
N GLN A 166 -2.47 4.10 0.58
CA GLN A 166 -3.61 4.11 1.50
C GLN A 166 -4.92 3.74 0.79
N GLU A 167 -5.16 4.28 -0.40
CA GLU A 167 -6.36 3.92 -1.19
C GLU A 167 -6.30 2.48 -1.69
N LEU A 168 -5.13 2.00 -2.10
CA LEU A 168 -4.97 0.62 -2.52
C LEU A 168 -5.26 -0.35 -1.37
N ASP A 169 -4.69 -0.10 -0.19
CA ASP A 169 -4.93 -0.90 1.02
C ASP A 169 -6.42 -0.87 1.41
N ARG A 170 -7.07 0.29 1.30
CA ARG A 170 -8.52 0.42 1.53
C ARG A 170 -9.32 -0.44 0.54
N LEU A 171 -8.97 -0.40 -0.75
CA LEU A 171 -9.65 -1.17 -1.80
C LEU A 171 -9.43 -2.67 -1.62
N ILE A 172 -8.21 -3.09 -1.31
CA ILE A 172 -7.86 -4.48 -1.00
C ILE A 172 -8.65 -4.95 0.23
N GLY A 173 -8.62 -4.19 1.33
CA GLY A 173 -9.36 -4.54 2.54
C GLY A 173 -10.87 -4.65 2.32
N ALA A 174 -11.44 -3.81 1.46
CA ALA A 174 -12.88 -3.79 1.18
C ALA A 174 -13.34 -4.90 0.22
N TYR A 175 -12.55 -5.18 -0.82
CA TYR A 175 -12.99 -6.02 -1.94
C TYR A 175 -12.18 -7.30 -2.13
N PHE A 176 -10.93 -7.33 -1.67
CA PHE A 176 -9.97 -8.41 -1.93
C PHE A 176 -9.11 -8.73 -0.68
N PRO A 177 -9.72 -9.09 0.47
CA PRO A 177 -9.05 -9.09 1.78
C PRO A 177 -7.85 -10.05 1.91
N TYR A 178 -7.71 -11.00 0.99
CA TYR A 178 -6.60 -11.97 0.96
C TYR A 178 -5.52 -11.62 -0.06
N LEU A 179 -5.73 -10.57 -0.87
CA LEU A 179 -4.75 -10.13 -1.85
C LEU A 179 -3.60 -9.44 -1.12
N LYS A 180 -2.39 -9.89 -1.39
CA LYS A 180 -1.15 -9.30 -0.88
C LYS A 180 -0.37 -8.74 -2.06
N TYR A 181 0.41 -7.70 -1.79
CA TYR A 181 1.33 -7.14 -2.76
C TYR A 181 2.64 -6.78 -2.09
N ASN A 182 3.70 -6.76 -2.90
CA ASN A 182 5.03 -6.30 -2.51
C ASN A 182 5.37 -5.07 -3.34
N ILE A 183 6.24 -4.21 -2.81
CA ILE A 183 6.78 -3.07 -3.55
C ILE A 183 8.18 -3.43 -4.03
N GLY A 184 8.55 -3.01 -5.23
CA GLY A 184 9.85 -3.30 -5.81
C GLY A 184 10.29 -2.31 -6.88
N PHE A 185 11.49 -2.55 -7.39
CA PHE A 185 12.07 -1.84 -8.53
C PHE A 185 12.31 -2.82 -9.68
N ARG A 186 12.33 -2.31 -10.91
CA ARG A 186 12.71 -3.07 -12.09
C ARG A 186 14.20 -2.83 -12.38
N PHE A 187 14.94 -3.92 -12.48
CA PHE A 187 16.34 -3.98 -12.88
C PHE A 187 16.47 -4.70 -14.24
N PRO A 188 17.64 -4.63 -14.92
CA PRO A 188 17.86 -5.32 -16.20
C PRO A 188 17.61 -6.83 -16.16
N HIS A 189 17.71 -7.44 -14.98
CA HIS A 189 17.53 -8.88 -14.78
C HIS A 189 16.14 -9.27 -14.27
N GLY A 190 15.23 -8.32 -14.05
CA GLY A 190 13.87 -8.58 -13.59
C GLY A 190 13.37 -7.59 -12.55
N LEU A 191 12.20 -7.89 -11.97
CA LEU A 191 11.66 -7.16 -10.83
C LEU A 191 12.28 -7.70 -9.53
N GLU A 192 12.82 -6.82 -8.71
CA GLU A 192 13.34 -7.17 -7.39
C GLU A 192 12.50 -6.51 -6.29
N LYS A 193 12.16 -7.32 -5.28
CA LYS A 193 11.39 -6.86 -4.11
C LYS A 193 12.24 -5.93 -3.26
N LEU A 194 11.59 -4.95 -2.65
CA LEU A 194 12.22 -4.14 -1.61
C LEU A 194 12.39 -4.98 -0.33
N THR A 195 13.58 -5.50 -0.07
CA THR A 195 13.95 -6.19 1.19
C THR A 195 14.58 -5.22 2.19
N GLU A 196 14.56 -5.54 3.50
CA GLU A 196 15.27 -4.76 4.52
C GLU A 196 16.78 -4.66 4.24
N ASP A 197 17.34 -5.66 3.55
CA ASP A 197 18.76 -5.76 3.19
C ASP A 197 19.20 -4.80 2.07
N LEU A 198 18.26 -4.19 1.33
CA LEU A 198 18.57 -3.13 0.37
C LEU A 198 19.10 -1.84 1.04
N LYS A 199 19.11 -1.78 2.38
CA LYS A 199 19.70 -0.66 3.13
C LYS A 199 21.23 -0.58 3.03
N THR A 200 21.94 -1.57 2.47
CA THR A 200 23.42 -1.65 2.58
C THR A 200 24.19 -1.97 1.28
N GLU A 201 23.59 -1.84 0.09
CA GLU A 201 24.34 -1.84 -1.20
C GLU A 201 24.42 -0.44 -1.83
N MET A 202 24.25 0.59 -1.02
CA MET A 202 24.41 1.98 -1.47
C MET A 202 25.78 2.46 -1.04
N LEU A 203 26.76 2.17 -1.90
CA LEU A 203 28.14 2.66 -1.91
C LEU A 203 28.35 3.89 -1.02
N GLU A 204 28.99 3.68 0.13
CA GLU A 204 29.67 4.76 0.83
C GLU A 204 30.93 5.10 0.02
N SER A 205 30.99 6.35 -0.46
CA SER A 205 32.16 7.05 -1.01
C SER A 205 32.75 6.55 -2.34
N ASP A 206 32.94 7.51 -3.27
CA ASP A 206 34.04 7.74 -4.23
C ASP A 206 34.90 6.59 -4.80
N ASP A 207 34.48 5.33 -4.74
CA ASP A 207 35.22 4.22 -5.33
C ASP A 207 34.68 3.87 -6.73
N VAL A 208 35.61 3.85 -7.68
CA VAL A 208 35.43 3.50 -9.09
C VAL A 208 34.75 2.13 -9.18
N CYS A 209 33.51 2.12 -9.65
CA CYS A 209 32.74 0.90 -9.81
C CYS A 209 33.40 -0.04 -10.86
N PRO A 210 33.71 -1.33 -10.54
CA PRO A 210 34.39 -2.25 -11.46
C PRO A 210 33.51 -2.65 -12.66
N PRO A 211 34.08 -3.13 -13.79
CA PRO A 211 33.32 -3.49 -14.97
C PRO A 211 32.38 -4.68 -14.68
N GLY A 212 31.08 -4.40 -14.67
CA GLY A 212 30.03 -5.31 -14.20
C GLY A 212 28.97 -4.64 -13.31
N CYS A 213 29.07 -3.33 -13.06
CA CYS A 213 28.14 -2.56 -12.23
C CYS A 213 26.66 -2.88 -12.53
N ARG A 214 25.99 -3.45 -11.52
CA ARG A 214 24.53 -3.43 -11.42
C ARG A 214 24.08 -1.97 -11.48
N GLU A 215 23.04 -1.67 -12.24
CA GLU A 215 22.49 -0.31 -12.33
C GLU A 215 22.20 0.22 -10.93
N VAL A 216 22.84 1.33 -10.56
CA VAL A 216 22.60 1.99 -9.28
C VAL A 216 21.29 2.77 -9.41
N ILE A 217 20.22 2.25 -8.82
CA ILE A 217 18.97 3.00 -8.69
C ILE A 217 19.15 3.99 -7.52
N GLU A 218 18.99 5.27 -7.81
CA GLU A 218 19.00 6.30 -6.77
C GLU A 218 17.72 6.19 -5.90
N THR A 219 17.79 5.37 -4.85
CA THR A 219 16.69 5.18 -3.88
C THR A 219 16.75 6.16 -2.71
N ALA A 220 17.78 7.02 -2.64
CA ALA A 220 17.94 8.06 -1.63
C ALA A 220 16.66 8.91 -1.41
N PRO A 221 15.88 9.26 -2.46
CA PRO A 221 14.61 9.96 -2.31
C PRO A 221 13.57 9.11 -1.56
N TYR A 222 13.45 7.82 -1.90
CA TYR A 222 12.57 6.89 -1.21
C TYR A 222 12.99 6.62 0.23
N ARG A 223 14.28 6.71 0.60
CA ARG A 223 14.73 6.47 1.98
C ARG A 223 14.07 7.40 3.01
N LYS A 224 13.82 8.67 2.68
CA LYS A 224 13.14 9.62 3.59
C LYS A 224 11.67 9.26 3.78
N TRP A 225 11.02 8.85 2.70
CA TRP A 225 9.63 8.43 2.68
C TRP A 225 9.42 7.04 3.30
N LEU A 226 10.29 6.08 3.02
CA LEU A 226 10.31 4.75 3.65
C LEU A 226 10.54 4.88 5.16
N ARG A 227 11.51 5.68 5.62
CA ARG A 227 11.70 5.93 7.07
C ARG A 227 10.52 6.65 7.74
N LYS A 228 9.86 7.57 7.03
CA LYS A 228 8.65 8.24 7.55
C LYS A 228 7.43 7.31 7.54
N ASN A 229 7.31 6.42 6.56
CA ASN A 229 6.21 5.47 6.43
C ASN A 229 6.45 4.12 7.07
N GLU A 230 7.65 3.79 7.53
CA GLU A 230 7.84 2.77 8.58
C GLU A 230 6.99 3.13 9.82
N ASN A 231 6.67 4.43 10.01
CA ASN A 231 5.75 4.93 11.04
C ASN A 231 4.31 5.24 10.56
N THR A 232 3.96 5.09 9.27
CA THR A 232 2.60 5.40 8.74
C THR A 232 2.04 4.39 7.72
N PHE A 233 2.75 3.31 7.38
CA PHE A 233 2.17 2.12 6.78
C PHE A 233 1.32 1.45 7.87
N CYS A 234 0.05 1.82 7.90
CA CYS A 234 -0.87 1.49 8.99
C CYS A 234 -0.90 -0.02 9.30
N PRO A 235 -0.60 -0.46 10.54
CA PRO A 235 -1.31 -1.59 11.08
C PRO A 235 -2.69 -1.07 11.45
N SER A 236 -3.63 -1.07 10.49
CA SER A 236 -5.08 -1.12 10.70
C SER A 236 -5.51 -0.64 12.10
N ALA A 237 -5.60 0.67 12.37
CA ALA A 237 -6.13 1.22 13.63
C ALA A 237 -5.95 0.30 14.86
N ARG A 238 -4.73 -0.18 15.13
CA ARG A 238 -4.44 -0.86 16.39
C ARG A 238 -3.91 0.22 17.31
N ILE A 239 -4.71 0.56 18.32
CA ILE A 239 -4.24 1.16 19.58
C ILE A 239 -2.81 0.68 19.80
N ALA A 240 -1.83 1.56 20.03
CA ALA A 240 -0.45 1.15 20.26
C ALA A 240 -0.38 0.12 21.41
N VAL A 241 -0.49 -1.17 21.07
CA VAL A 241 -0.52 -2.30 22.00
C VAL A 241 0.94 -2.61 22.27
N TYR A 242 1.40 -2.27 23.47
CA TYR A 242 2.69 -2.72 23.94
C TYR A 242 2.65 -4.23 24.21
N PRO A 243 3.67 -5.03 23.87
CA PRO A 243 4.89 -4.63 23.17
C PRO A 243 4.65 -4.51 21.65
N PRO A 244 5.27 -3.52 20.98
CA PRO A 244 5.17 -3.34 19.52
C PRO A 244 5.77 -4.53 18.76
N ASP A 245 5.37 -4.70 17.49
CA ASP A 245 5.69 -5.89 16.68
C ASP A 245 7.19 -6.09 16.46
N ASP A 246 7.96 -5.01 16.35
CA ASP A 246 9.42 -4.99 16.25
C ASP A 246 10.07 -5.58 17.51
N LEU A 247 9.67 -5.09 18.68
CA LEU A 247 10.16 -5.60 19.97
C LEU A 247 9.79 -7.07 20.16
N MET A 248 8.61 -7.50 19.70
CA MET A 248 8.18 -8.90 19.75
C MET A 248 9.02 -9.80 18.84
N CYS A 249 9.34 -9.33 17.63
CA CYS A 249 10.21 -10.05 16.71
C CYS A 249 11.65 -10.13 17.23
N ASP A 250 12.15 -9.07 17.86
CA ASP A 250 13.48 -9.04 18.46
C ASP A 250 13.56 -9.96 19.67
N LEU A 251 12.55 -9.97 20.53
CA LEU A 251 12.45 -10.95 21.62
C LEU A 251 12.40 -12.37 21.05
N ALA A 252 11.62 -12.62 20.00
CA ALA A 252 11.52 -13.96 19.41
C ALA A 252 12.87 -14.48 18.89
N ARG A 253 13.68 -13.61 18.28
CA ARG A 253 15.03 -13.94 17.81
C ARG A 253 15.99 -14.22 18.94
N ASN A 254 15.82 -13.51 20.07
CA ASN A 254 16.81 -13.53 21.13
C ASN A 254 16.48 -14.47 22.29
N ILE A 255 15.22 -14.86 22.54
CA ILE A 255 14.84 -15.73 23.67
C ILE A 255 15.46 -17.14 23.55
N GLY A 256 15.65 -17.67 22.35
CA GLY A 256 16.35 -18.94 22.17
C GLY A 256 15.70 -20.14 22.88
N PHE A 257 16.50 -20.97 23.52
CA PHE A 257 16.10 -22.27 24.08
C PHE A 257 15.25 -22.15 25.36
N GLU A 258 15.30 -21.02 26.07
CA GLU A 258 14.55 -20.79 27.31
C GLU A 258 13.07 -20.42 27.09
N TRP A 259 12.60 -20.44 25.84
CA TRP A 259 11.28 -19.91 25.49
C TRP A 259 10.09 -20.64 26.12
N GLU A 260 10.23 -21.94 26.42
CA GLU A 260 9.19 -22.72 27.09
C GLU A 260 9.00 -22.26 28.54
N GLU A 261 10.10 -21.90 29.20
CA GLU A 261 10.07 -21.34 30.56
C GLU A 261 9.47 -19.93 30.53
N VAL A 262 9.85 -19.11 29.54
CA VAL A 262 9.24 -17.79 29.32
C VAL A 262 7.73 -17.92 29.09
N ALA A 263 7.30 -18.84 28.22
CA ALA A 263 5.89 -19.09 27.94
C ALA A 263 5.11 -19.50 29.21
N ALA A 264 5.68 -20.41 30.00
CA ALA A 264 5.09 -20.84 31.27
C ALA A 264 4.97 -19.66 32.27
N TYR A 265 5.98 -18.80 32.36
CA TYR A 265 5.95 -17.63 33.24
C TYR A 265 5.03 -16.50 32.75
N LEU A 266 4.75 -16.45 31.44
CA LEU A 266 3.73 -15.59 30.84
C LEU A 266 2.30 -16.13 31.03
N GLY A 267 2.16 -17.35 31.56
CA GLY A 267 0.87 -17.99 31.82
C GLY A 267 0.28 -18.74 30.62
N VAL A 268 1.10 -19.06 29.61
CA VAL A 268 0.69 -19.91 28.49
C VAL A 268 0.60 -21.35 28.98
N GLU A 269 -0.53 -22.01 28.73
CA GLU A 269 -0.76 -23.35 29.24
C GLU A 269 0.07 -24.40 28.50
N ARG A 270 0.46 -25.48 29.19
CA ARG A 270 1.27 -26.55 28.60
C ARG A 270 0.67 -27.16 27.32
N PRO A 271 -0.65 -27.42 27.23
CA PRO A 271 -1.27 -27.87 25.98
C PRO A 271 -1.12 -26.87 24.81
N GLN A 272 -1.08 -25.57 25.10
CA GLN A 272 -0.86 -24.54 24.08
C GLN A 272 0.59 -24.52 23.59
N ILE A 273 1.55 -24.71 24.51
CA ILE A 273 2.97 -24.86 24.18
C ILE A 273 3.18 -26.09 23.28
N ASP A 274 2.56 -27.22 23.63
CA ASP A 274 2.63 -28.46 22.84
C ASP A 274 1.98 -28.27 21.46
N HIS A 275 0.86 -27.55 21.37
CA HIS A 275 0.22 -27.21 20.10
C HIS A 275 1.09 -26.31 19.23
N LEU A 276 1.79 -25.33 19.81
CA LEU A 276 2.73 -24.47 19.09
C LEU A 276 3.91 -25.28 18.51
N LYS A 277 4.43 -26.25 19.25
CA LYS A 277 5.47 -27.18 18.77
C LYS A 277 4.99 -28.05 17.61
N LEU A 278 3.74 -28.50 17.66
CA LEU A 278 3.12 -29.32 16.60
C LEU A 278 2.87 -28.50 15.33
N ASN A 279 2.46 -27.23 15.45
CA ASN A 279 2.18 -26.36 14.31
C ASN A 279 3.45 -25.86 13.61
N PHE A 280 4.56 -25.76 14.34
CA PHE A 280 5.85 -25.27 13.83
C PHE A 280 6.97 -26.27 14.12
N PRO A 281 6.93 -27.48 13.54
CA PRO A 281 7.91 -28.52 13.84
C PRO A 281 9.29 -28.08 13.35
N SER A 282 10.30 -28.13 14.24
CA SER A 282 11.69 -27.71 13.97
C SER A 282 11.90 -26.21 13.69
N ASP A 283 10.87 -25.36 13.83
CA ASP A 283 10.98 -23.91 13.70
C ASP A 283 10.82 -23.23 15.07
N ALA A 284 11.92 -23.20 15.84
CA ALA A 284 11.94 -22.58 17.16
C ALA A 284 11.58 -21.08 17.09
N LEU A 285 12.02 -20.36 16.08
CA LEU A 285 11.70 -18.94 15.91
C LEU A 285 10.19 -18.74 15.68
N GLY A 286 9.59 -19.57 14.83
CA GLY A 286 8.14 -19.61 14.61
C GLY A 286 7.35 -19.94 15.87
N GLN A 287 7.80 -20.92 16.66
CA GLN A 287 7.19 -21.27 17.95
C GLN A 287 7.19 -20.08 18.92
N ILE A 288 8.34 -19.43 19.09
CA ILE A 288 8.51 -18.29 20.01
C ILE A 288 7.71 -17.09 19.56
N ARG A 289 7.77 -16.74 18.27
CA ARG A 289 7.02 -15.62 17.71
C ARG A 289 5.52 -15.81 17.89
N ASN A 290 4.99 -16.98 17.54
CA ASN A 290 3.55 -17.24 17.70
C ASN A 290 3.13 -17.26 19.17
N MET A 291 3.95 -17.80 20.07
CA MET A 291 3.71 -17.76 21.52
C MET A 291 3.57 -16.31 22.03
N LEU A 292 4.54 -15.46 21.70
CA LEU A 292 4.56 -14.07 22.16
C LEU A 292 3.35 -13.30 21.61
N PHE A 293 3.04 -13.44 20.32
CA PHE A 293 1.90 -12.76 19.72
C PHE A 293 0.57 -13.26 20.32
N GLN A 294 0.39 -14.58 20.51
CA GLN A 294 -0.81 -15.12 21.17
C GLN A 294 -0.97 -14.60 22.60
N TRP A 295 0.12 -14.56 23.38
CA TRP A 295 0.11 -13.98 24.72
C TRP A 295 -0.31 -12.50 24.70
N ARG A 296 0.24 -11.69 23.80
CA ARG A 296 -0.08 -10.26 23.69
C ARG A 296 -1.55 -10.03 23.32
N GLU A 297 -2.08 -10.76 22.35
CA GLU A 297 -3.48 -10.65 21.94
C GLU A 297 -4.45 -11.17 23.03
N GLY A 298 -4.01 -12.13 23.86
CA GLY A 298 -4.77 -12.66 24.99
C GLY A 298 -4.87 -11.73 26.21
N MET A 299 -4.11 -10.63 26.25
CA MET A 299 -4.01 -9.73 27.41
C MET A 299 -5.13 -8.68 27.51
N GLY A 300 -6.16 -8.75 26.65
CA GLY A 300 -7.38 -7.95 26.77
C GLY A 300 -7.13 -6.45 27.00
N ALA A 301 -7.87 -5.84 27.93
CA ALA A 301 -7.79 -4.41 28.27
C ALA A 301 -6.64 -4.04 29.24
N CYS A 302 -5.62 -4.89 29.44
CA CYS A 302 -4.46 -4.55 30.26
C CYS A 302 -3.72 -3.30 29.74
N SER A 303 -3.21 -2.49 30.68
CA SER A 303 -2.43 -1.30 30.33
C SER A 303 -1.07 -1.68 29.73
N ASN A 304 -0.46 -0.77 28.96
CA ASN A 304 0.87 -1.02 28.39
C ASN A 304 1.94 -1.23 29.47
N GLU A 305 1.78 -0.62 30.65
CA GLU A 305 2.66 -0.82 31.80
C GLU A 305 2.51 -2.22 32.40
N GLU A 306 1.28 -2.71 32.57
CA GLU A 306 1.02 -4.06 33.05
C GLU A 306 1.56 -5.13 32.10
N ARG A 307 1.43 -4.91 30.79
CA ARG A 307 1.98 -5.79 29.76
C ARG A 307 3.50 -5.86 29.84
N ARG A 308 4.16 -4.70 29.98
CA ARG A 308 5.61 -4.62 30.17
C ARG A 308 6.09 -5.32 31.43
N ASP A 309 5.44 -5.07 32.56
CA ASP A 309 5.89 -5.60 33.85
C ASP A 309 5.74 -7.13 33.90
N LYS A 310 4.66 -7.68 33.30
CA LYS A 310 4.49 -9.13 33.14
C LYS A 310 5.60 -9.73 32.27
N LEU A 311 5.91 -9.11 31.13
CA LEU A 311 6.95 -9.59 30.23
C LEU A 311 8.34 -9.53 30.87
N LYS A 312 8.67 -8.40 31.51
CA LYS A 312 9.92 -8.20 32.22
C LYS A 312 10.11 -9.23 33.33
N LYS A 313 9.05 -9.51 34.10
CA LYS A 313 9.06 -10.50 35.17
C LYS A 313 9.22 -11.92 34.64
N ALA A 314 8.59 -12.26 33.52
CA ALA A 314 8.72 -13.58 32.90
C ALA A 314 10.15 -13.81 32.37
N LEU A 315 10.72 -12.84 31.67
CA LEU A 315 12.10 -12.90 31.17
C LEU A 315 13.12 -12.99 32.30
N ALA A 316 12.97 -12.19 33.36
CA ALA A 316 13.86 -12.25 34.53
C ALA A 316 13.78 -13.61 35.24
N ARG A 317 12.58 -14.20 35.35
CA ARG A 317 12.40 -15.54 35.94
C ARG A 317 13.01 -16.65 35.08
N ALA A 318 12.97 -16.52 33.77
CA ALA A 318 13.66 -17.40 32.82
C ALA A 318 15.16 -17.10 32.70
N ARG A 319 15.75 -16.30 33.62
CA ARG A 319 17.16 -15.91 33.65
C ARG A 319 17.64 -15.10 32.43
N ARG A 320 16.71 -14.54 31.65
CA ARG A 320 16.96 -13.62 30.53
C ARG A 320 16.94 -12.17 30.98
N ASN A 321 17.80 -11.84 31.94
CA ASN A 321 17.92 -10.47 32.46
C ASN A 321 18.43 -9.50 31.38
N ASP A 322 19.24 -9.99 30.44
CA ASP A 322 19.69 -9.29 29.24
C ASP A 322 18.51 -8.72 28.43
N LEU A 323 17.44 -9.50 28.27
CA LEU A 323 16.21 -9.09 27.58
C LEU A 323 15.25 -8.34 28.50
N ALA A 324 15.24 -8.65 29.79
CA ALA A 324 14.39 -7.97 30.77
C ALA A 324 14.82 -6.49 30.95
N ASP A 325 16.13 -6.23 30.88
CA ASP A 325 16.72 -4.89 31.05
C ASP A 325 16.64 -4.06 29.77
N SER A 326 16.53 -4.69 28.59
CA SER A 326 16.30 -3.99 27.33
C SER A 326 14.88 -3.43 27.18
N LEU A 327 13.93 -3.86 28.02
CA LEU A 327 12.59 -3.29 28.11
C LEU A 327 12.65 -1.94 28.84
N LYS A 328 12.92 -0.86 28.11
CA LYS A 328 13.00 0.51 28.65
C LYS A 328 11.65 1.02 29.17
N LEU A 329 11.72 1.95 30.14
CA LEU A 329 10.62 2.84 30.51
C LEU A 329 10.32 3.72 29.28
N GLY A 330 9.10 3.61 28.75
CA GLY A 330 8.56 4.52 27.75
C GLY A 330 8.01 5.77 28.39
#